data_AF-A0AAU1L374-F1
#
_entry.id   AF-A0AAU1L374-F1
#
_cell.length_a   1.000
_cell.length_b   1.000
_cell.length_c   1.000
_cell.angle_alpha   90.00
_cell.angle_beta   90.00
_cell.angle_gamma   90.00
#
_symmetry.space_group_name_H-M   'P 1'
#
loop_
_entity.id
_entity.type
_entity.pdbx_description
1 polymer ?
#
loop_
_entity_poly.entity_id
_entity_poly.type
_entity_poly.pdbx_seq_one_letter_code
_entity_poly.pdbx_strand_id
1 'polypeptide(L)'
;MPRSSNDKQPRDYVVDGAWPNAALAPDAPVSAYYGQSLSRNLARAMSSTGHTLRSLAAATGLTHSTISRVLNGRVMPDSGTLARLEASFGFQIWPGPAALPPAPPES
;
A
#
# COMPACT_ATOMS: atom_id res chain seq x y z
N MET A 1 -20.56 0.25 3.12
CA MET A 1 -20.17 1.43 3.93
C MET A 1 -19.69 2.54 3.00
N PRO A 2 -20.08 3.81 3.20
CA PRO A 2 -19.51 4.92 2.46
C PRO A 2 -18.00 4.99 2.73
N ARG A 3 -17.18 5.15 1.69
CA ARG A 3 -15.74 5.43 1.87
C ARG A 3 -15.63 6.83 2.46
N SER A 4 -15.34 6.94 3.75
CA SER A 4 -15.25 8.20 4.51
C SER A 4 -14.01 9.04 4.20
N SER A 5 -13.38 8.86 3.04
CA SER A 5 -12.21 9.62 2.66
C SER A 5 -12.43 10.14 1.25
N ASN A 6 -12.53 11.47 1.15
CA ASN A 6 -12.54 12.22 -0.09
C ASN A 6 -11.14 12.28 -0.72
N ASP A 7 -10.17 11.53 -0.17
CA ASP A 7 -8.81 11.45 -0.71
C ASP A 7 -8.85 10.85 -2.12
N LYS A 8 -7.97 11.38 -2.97
CA LYS A 8 -7.67 10.78 -4.27
C LYS A 8 -7.02 9.41 -4.07
N GLN A 9 -6.73 8.71 -5.17
CA GLN A 9 -5.96 7.47 -5.05
C GLN A 9 -4.56 7.82 -4.52
N PRO A 10 -3.95 7.00 -3.64
CA PRO A 10 -2.61 7.26 -3.07
C PRO A 10 -1.57 7.69 -4.11
N ARG A 11 -1.58 7.06 -5.29
CA ARG A 11 -0.65 7.38 -6.38
C ARG A 11 -0.85 8.76 -7.01
N ASP A 12 -2.03 9.35 -6.88
CA ASP A 12 -2.38 10.64 -7.49
C ASP A 12 -1.77 11.82 -6.71
N TYR A 13 -1.12 11.55 -5.57
CA TYR A 13 -0.35 12.51 -4.79
C TYR A 13 1.15 12.51 -5.14
N VAL A 14 1.58 11.75 -6.15
CA VAL A 14 2.97 11.76 -6.62
C VAL A 14 3.30 13.09 -7.31
N VAL A 15 4.41 13.72 -6.91
CA VAL A 15 4.92 14.95 -7.52
C VAL A 15 6.24 14.76 -8.27
N ASP A 16 7.01 13.73 -7.92
CA ASP A 16 8.25 13.37 -8.61
C ASP A 16 8.55 11.86 -8.49
N GLY A 17 9.23 11.29 -9.49
CA GLY A 17 9.55 9.86 -9.56
C GLY A 17 8.39 8.96 -9.96
N ALA A 18 8.54 7.66 -9.70
CA ALA A 18 7.57 6.64 -10.12
C ALA A 18 7.05 5.85 -8.91
N TRP A 19 5.72 5.70 -8.82
CA TRP A 19 5.11 4.87 -7.79
C TRP A 19 5.67 3.43 -7.80
N PRO A 20 5.93 2.80 -6.63
CA PRO A 20 5.78 3.30 -5.27
C PRO A 20 7.07 3.93 -4.68
N ASN A 21 8.06 4.27 -5.51
CA ASN A 21 9.31 4.91 -5.12
C ASN A 21 9.32 6.36 -5.64
N ALA A 22 8.37 7.17 -5.14
CA ALA A 22 8.12 8.52 -5.61
C ALA A 22 8.07 9.53 -4.45
N ALA A 23 8.35 10.79 -4.73
CA ALA A 23 8.03 11.87 -3.81
C ALA A 23 6.52 12.14 -3.84
N LEU A 24 5.92 12.31 -2.67
CA LEU A 24 4.52 12.72 -2.53
C LEU A 24 4.43 14.22 -2.25
N ALA A 25 3.30 14.82 -2.60
CA ALA A 25 3.00 16.21 -2.27
C ALA A 25 3.15 16.44 -0.75
N PRO A 26 3.70 17.60 -0.31
CA PRO A 26 3.89 17.88 1.12
C PRO A 26 2.60 17.81 1.95
N ASP A 27 1.47 18.15 1.34
CA ASP A 27 0.12 18.13 1.92
C ASP A 27 -0.65 16.83 1.67
N ALA A 28 0.02 15.79 1.14
CA ALA A 28 -0.63 14.51 0.91
C ALA A 28 -1.21 13.94 2.21
N PRO A 29 -2.41 13.34 2.17
CA PRO A 29 -3.02 12.76 3.37
C PRO A 29 -2.19 11.57 3.87
N VAL A 30 -2.33 11.24 5.15
CA VAL A 30 -1.66 10.06 5.75
C VAL A 30 -1.89 8.78 4.94
N SER A 31 -3.08 8.64 4.34
CA SER A 31 -3.44 7.50 3.50
C SER A 31 -2.51 7.33 2.29
N ALA A 32 -1.98 8.41 1.71
CA ALA A 32 -1.04 8.35 0.59
C ALA A 32 0.32 7.76 1.04
N TYR A 33 0.86 8.24 2.17
CA TYR A 33 2.10 7.75 2.76
C TYR A 33 2.02 6.26 3.16
N TYR A 34 0.94 5.88 3.85
CA TYR A 34 0.68 4.49 4.19
C TYR A 34 0.51 3.61 2.94
N GLY A 35 -0.21 4.10 1.93
CA GLY A 35 -0.41 3.38 0.67
C GLY A 35 0.88 3.13 -0.09
N GLN A 36 1.77 4.12 -0.12
CA GLN A 36 3.05 4.00 -0.80
C GLN A 36 3.96 3.01 -0.08
N SER A 37 4.08 3.12 1.24
CA SER A 37 4.87 2.19 2.05
C SER A 37 4.31 0.76 1.99
N LEU A 38 2.99 0.57 2.06
CA LEU A 38 2.37 -0.74 1.90
C LEU A 38 2.62 -1.32 0.50
N SER A 39 2.55 -0.50 -0.56
CA SER A 39 2.82 -0.95 -1.92
C SER A 39 4.27 -1.43 -2.09
N ARG A 40 5.25 -0.72 -1.49
CA ARG A 40 6.65 -1.16 -1.45
C ARG A 40 6.81 -2.47 -0.70
N ASN A 41 6.20 -2.58 0.49
CA ASN A 41 6.28 -3.79 1.31
C ASN A 41 5.66 -4.99 0.60
N LEU A 42 4.50 -4.81 -0.03
CA LEU A 42 3.84 -5.85 -0.82
C LEU A 42 4.68 -6.29 -2.03
N ALA A 43 5.27 -5.35 -2.77
CA ALA A 43 6.15 -5.67 -3.89
C ALA A 43 7.40 -6.44 -3.45
N ARG A 44 8.01 -6.04 -2.32
CA ARG A 44 9.14 -6.74 -1.71
C ARG A 44 8.76 -8.14 -1.24
N ALA A 45 7.64 -8.27 -0.51
CA ALA A 45 7.14 -9.55 -0.02
C ALA A 45 6.85 -10.53 -1.17
N MET A 46 6.22 -10.07 -2.25
CA MET A 46 6.00 -10.89 -3.44
C MET A 46 7.31 -11.33 -4.09
N SER A 47 8.27 -10.43 -4.23
CA SER A 47 9.57 -10.74 -4.84
C SER A 47 10.36 -11.74 -3.99
N SER A 48 10.38 -11.58 -2.67
CA SER A 48 11.13 -12.46 -1.76
C SER A 48 10.51 -13.84 -1.58
N THR A 49 9.20 -13.97 -1.80
CA THR A 49 8.47 -15.25 -1.70
C THR A 49 8.24 -15.92 -3.06
N GLY A 50 8.67 -15.31 -4.16
CA GLY A 50 8.45 -15.82 -5.51
C GLY A 50 7.00 -15.75 -5.98
N HIS A 51 6.15 -14.98 -5.29
CA HIS A 51 4.76 -14.85 -5.66
C HIS A 51 4.57 -13.94 -6.88
N THR A 52 3.92 -14.48 -7.90
CA THR A 52 3.23 -13.68 -8.92
C THR A 52 1.90 -13.17 -8.37
N LEU A 53 1.30 -12.19 -9.05
CA LEU A 53 -0.04 -11.72 -8.71
C LEU A 53 -1.08 -12.85 -8.75
N ARG A 54 -0.94 -13.80 -9.69
CA ARG A 54 -1.86 -14.93 -9.83
C ARG A 54 -1.68 -15.96 -8.70
N SER A 55 -0.44 -16.30 -8.35
CA SER A 55 -0.19 -17.22 -7.25
C SER A 55 -0.61 -16.61 -5.90
N LEU A 56 -0.39 -15.31 -5.69
CA LEU A 56 -0.82 -14.65 -4.47
C LEU A 56 -2.34 -14.57 -4.37
N ALA A 57 -3.04 -14.28 -5.47
CA ALA A 57 -4.50 -14.33 -5.55
C ALA A 57 -5.04 -15.71 -5.14
N ALA A 58 -4.44 -16.79 -5.66
CA ALA A 58 -4.82 -18.15 -5.28
C ALA A 58 -4.56 -18.45 -3.80
N ALA A 59 -3.41 -18.05 -3.26
CA ALA A 59 -3.03 -18.30 -1.86
C ALA A 59 -3.90 -17.51 -0.84
N THR A 60 -4.32 -16.30 -1.20
CA THR A 60 -5.06 -15.39 -0.31
C THR A 60 -6.58 -15.45 -0.49
N GLY A 61 -7.06 -16.09 -1.57
CA GLY A 61 -8.46 -16.01 -1.99
C GLY A 61 -8.90 -14.61 -2.42
N LEU A 62 -7.95 -13.70 -2.72
CA LEU A 62 -8.21 -12.37 -3.28
C LEU A 62 -8.22 -12.42 -4.81
N THR A 63 -8.78 -11.40 -5.46
CA THR A 63 -8.62 -11.27 -6.91
C THR A 63 -7.26 -10.70 -7.27
N HIS A 64 -6.69 -11.14 -8.39
CA HIS A 64 -5.50 -10.52 -8.97
C HIS A 64 -5.66 -9.00 -9.17
N SER A 65 -6.87 -8.55 -9.55
CA SER A 65 -7.17 -7.13 -9.73
C SER A 65 -7.06 -6.34 -8.42
N THR A 66 -7.48 -6.91 -7.30
CA THR A 66 -7.39 -6.29 -5.98
C THR A 66 -5.92 -6.08 -5.62
N ILE A 67 -5.12 -7.13 -5.72
CA ILE A 67 -3.68 -7.09 -5.41
C ILE A 67 -2.97 -6.08 -6.32
N SER A 68 -3.26 -6.12 -7.63
CA SER A 68 -2.70 -5.18 -8.60
C SER A 68 -3.07 -3.72 -8.29
N ARG A 69 -4.32 -3.44 -7.90
CA ARG A 69 -4.74 -2.09 -7.53
C ARG A 69 -4.04 -1.58 -6.28
N VAL A 70 -3.82 -2.44 -5.28
CA VAL A 70 -3.05 -2.09 -4.08
C VAL A 70 -1.60 -1.75 -4.48
N LEU A 71 -0.91 -2.65 -5.18
CA LEU A 71 0.47 -2.44 -5.64
C LEU A 71 0.65 -1.14 -6.44
N ASN A 72 -0.31 -0.81 -7.29
CA ASN A 72 -0.28 0.39 -8.12
C ASN A 72 -0.84 1.64 -7.43
N GLY A 73 -1.10 1.60 -6.12
CA GLY A 73 -1.55 2.76 -5.35
C GLY A 73 -2.92 3.28 -5.77
N ARG A 74 -3.76 2.43 -6.37
CA ARG A 74 -5.11 2.78 -6.85
C ARG A 74 -6.17 2.66 -5.76
N VAL A 75 -5.86 1.92 -4.69
CA VAL A 75 -6.75 1.74 -3.54
C VAL A 75 -5.95 1.57 -2.26
N MET A 76 -6.56 1.98 -1.15
CA MET A 76 -6.21 1.45 0.16
C MET A 76 -6.97 0.14 0.37
N PRO A 77 -6.28 -0.97 0.71
CA PRO A 77 -6.98 -2.19 1.10
C PRO A 77 -7.71 -1.97 2.43
N ASP A 78 -8.78 -2.74 2.65
CA ASP A 78 -9.38 -2.87 3.96
C ASP A 78 -8.57 -3.82 4.86
N SER A 79 -8.93 -3.87 6.15
CA SER A 79 -8.26 -4.74 7.13
C SER A 79 -8.37 -6.23 6.77
N GLY A 80 -9.48 -6.65 6.16
CA GLY A 80 -9.66 -8.05 5.73
C GLY A 80 -8.70 -8.44 4.61
N THR A 81 -8.48 -7.55 3.63
CA THR A 81 -7.49 -7.73 2.56
C THR A 81 -6.08 -7.79 3.12
N LEU A 82 -5.74 -6.87 4.04
CA LEU A 82 -4.43 -6.86 4.71
C LEU A 82 -4.18 -8.15 5.50
N ALA A 83 -5.15 -8.58 6.32
CA ALA A 83 -5.04 -9.80 7.13
C ALA A 83 -4.82 -11.05 6.27
N ARG A 84 -5.50 -11.17 5.12
CA ARG A 84 -5.30 -12.30 4.19
C ARG A 84 -3.91 -12.31 3.56
N LEU A 85 -3.39 -11.13 3.20
CA LEU A 85 -2.03 -10.99 2.67
C LEU A 85 -1.00 -11.41 3.73
N GLU A 86 -1.08 -10.85 4.94
CA GLU A 86 -0.14 -11.15 6.02
C GLU A 86 -0.20 -12.61 6.48
N ALA A 87 -1.40 -13.20 6.56
CA ALA A 87 -1.57 -14.62 6.84
C ALA A 87 -0.94 -15.51 5.76
N SER A 88 -1.07 -15.12 4.47
CA SER A 88 -0.44 -15.86 3.37
C SER A 88 1.08 -15.73 3.34
N PHE A 89 1.63 -14.58 3.74
CA PHE A 89 3.07 -14.37 3.80
C PHE A 89 3.71 -14.93 5.08
N GLY A 90 2.94 -15.02 6.17
CA GLY A 90 3.45 -15.39 7.50
C GLY A 90 4.18 -14.26 8.21
N PHE A 91 4.09 -13.02 7.71
CA PHE A 91 4.71 -11.85 8.32
C PHE A 91 3.96 -10.55 7.99
N GLN A 92 4.20 -9.51 8.79
CA GLN A 92 3.56 -8.20 8.64
C GLN A 92 4.09 -7.45 7.41
N ILE A 93 3.17 -6.88 6.62
CA ILE A 93 3.48 -5.94 5.53
C ILE A 93 2.93 -4.54 5.80
N TRP A 94 2.04 -4.37 6.77
CA TRP A 94 1.62 -3.05 7.24
C TRP A 94 2.84 -2.27 7.75
N PRO A 95 3.08 -1.05 7.25
CA PRO A 95 4.32 -0.35 7.55
C PRO A 95 4.35 0.27 8.96
N GLY A 96 3.21 0.34 9.66
CA GLY A 96 3.12 0.97 10.98
C GLY A 96 3.40 2.48 10.96
N PRO A 97 3.48 3.14 12.13
CA PRO A 97 3.64 4.59 12.24
C PRO A 97 4.90 5.16 11.56
N ALA A 98 5.94 4.36 11.40
CA ALA A 98 7.18 4.75 10.72
C ALA A 98 7.00 5.04 9.22
N ALA A 99 5.82 4.75 8.65
CA ALA A 99 5.48 5.09 7.27
C ALA A 99 5.31 6.60 7.03
N LEU A 100 5.04 7.36 8.08
CA LEU A 100 4.84 8.80 7.98
C LEU A 100 6.18 9.53 7.88
N PRO A 101 6.26 10.63 7.12
CA PRO A 101 7.41 11.51 7.21
C PRO A 101 7.57 12.01 8.65
N PRO A 102 8.81 12.31 9.08
CA PRO A 102 9.02 12.92 10.39
C PRO A 102 8.16 14.19 10.50
N ALA A 103 7.59 14.42 11.68
CA ALA A 103 6.85 15.64 11.93
C ALA A 103 7.76 16.85 11.62
N PRO A 104 7.23 17.90 10.97
CA PRO A 104 8.00 19.12 10.81
C PRO A 104 8.42 19.63 12.20
N PRO A 105 9.62 20.23 12.33
CA PRO A 105 10.07 20.76 13.61
C PRO A 105 9.04 21.76 14.14
N GLU A 106 8.66 21.63 15.41
CA GLU A 106 7.84 22.63 16.10
C GLU A 106 8.60 23.97 16.07
N SER A 107 7.92 25.03 15.63
CA SER A 107 8.50 26.39 15.50
C SER A 107 8.62 27.08 16.86
#